data_AF-A0A3E1D5D2-F1
#
_entry.id   AF-A0A3E1D5D2-F1
#
_cell.length_a   1.000
_cell.length_b   1.000
_cell.length_c   1.000
_cell.angle_alpha   90.00
_cell.angle_beta   90.00
_cell.angle_gamma   90.00
#
_symmetry.space_group_name_H-M   'P 1'
#
loop_
_entity.id
_entity.type
_entity.pdbx_description
1 polymer ?
#
loop_
_entity_poly.entity_id
_entity_poly.type
_entity_poly.pdbx_seq_one_letter_code
_entity_poly.pdbx_strand_id
1 'polypeptide(L)' 'MNSTEFKQWLAKQGATFQPGQGTHFRVFLNGRQSVLPMHDTELKMDTVEYIKKRLGLN' A
#
# COMPACT_ATOMS: atom_id res chain seq x y z
N MET A 1 -11.37 1.76 -4.77
CA MET A 1 -10.24 1.05 -5.43
C MET A 1 -10.01 -0.25 -4.70
N ASN A 2 -9.67 -1.32 -5.41
CA ASN A 2 -9.34 -2.59 -4.77
C ASN A 2 -7.85 -2.66 -4.39
N SER A 3 -7.48 -3.64 -3.56
CA SER A 3 -6.11 -3.82 -3.08
C SER A 3 -5.09 -4.01 -4.20
N THR A 4 -5.48 -4.70 -5.28
CA THR A 4 -4.62 -4.98 -6.45
C THR A 4 -4.34 -3.72 -7.26
N GLU A 5 -5.36 -2.92 -7.54
CA GLU A 5 -5.22 -1.62 -8.21
C GLU A 5 -4.31 -0.69 -7.43
N PHE A 6 -4.49 -0.63 -6.11
CA PHE A 6 -3.66 0.23 -5.28
C PHE A 6 -2.21 -0.25 -5.22
N LYS A 7 -1.98 -1.56 -5.15
CA LYS A 7 -0.64 -2.16 -5.25
C LYS A 7 0.05 -1.77 -6.56
N GLN A 8 -0.66 -1.86 -7.69
CA GLN A 8 -0.12 -1.45 -8.99
C GLN A 8 0.17 0.06 -9.05
N TRP A 9 -0.70 0.89 -8.48
CA TRP A 9 -0.48 2.33 -8.40
C TRP A 9 0.77 2.67 -7.57
N LEU A 10 0.94 2.04 -6.40
CA LEU A 10 2.11 2.19 -5.55
C LEU A 10 3.39 1.72 -6.26
N ALA A 11 3.34 0.61 -7.00
CA ALA A 11 4.46 0.13 -7.80
C ALA A 11 4.90 1.16 -8.87
N LYS A 12 3.94 1.85 -9.50
CA LYS A 12 4.23 2.95 -10.45
C LYS A 12 4.89 4.15 -9.77
N GLN A 13 4.70 4.36 -8.47
CA GLN A 13 5.41 5.37 -7.69
C GLN A 13 6.83 4.93 -7.28
N GLY A 14 7.26 3.71 -7.65
CA GLY A 14 8.55 3.14 -7.27
C GLY A 14 8.53 2.39 -5.93
N ALA A 15 7.35 2.09 -5.38
CA ALA A 15 7.27 1.32 -4.14
C ALA A 15 7.67 -0.15 -4.35
N THR A 16 8.32 -0.72 -3.35
CA THR A 16 8.68 -2.15 -3.30
C THR A 16 7.88 -2.88 -2.22
N PHE A 17 7.72 -4.19 -2.36
CA PHE A 17 6.80 -4.98 -1.54
C PHE A 17 7.50 -6.21 -0.95
N GLN A 18 7.24 -6.48 0.32
CA GLN A 18 7.64 -7.72 0.99
C GLN A 18 6.43 -8.40 1.62
N PRO A 19 6.36 -9.74 1.64
CA PRO A 19 5.33 -10.46 2.37
C PRO A 19 5.30 -10.06 3.84
N GLY A 20 4.11 -9.78 4.38
CA GLY A 20 3.85 -9.58 5.79
C GLY A 20 3.17 -10.79 6.43
N GLN A 21 2.43 -10.56 7.51
CA GLN A 21 1.63 -11.60 8.14
C GLN A 21 0.32 -11.81 7.36
N GLY A 22 0.02 -13.06 7.02
CA GLY A 22 -1.17 -13.41 6.25
C GLY A 22 -1.15 -12.81 4.84
N THR A 23 -2.26 -12.19 4.44
CA THR A 23 -2.41 -11.56 3.12
C THR A 23 -1.89 -10.12 3.06
N HIS A 24 -1.20 -9.61 4.08
CA HIS A 24 -0.69 -8.24 4.07
C HIS A 24 0.69 -8.15 3.41
N PHE A 25 0.97 -7.01 2.77
CA PHE A 25 2.30 -6.67 2.28
C PHE A 25 2.87 -5.49 3.05
N ARG A 26 4.16 -5.57 3.39
CA ARG A 26 4.94 -4.39 3.77
C ARG A 26 5.32 -3.65 2.50
N VAL A 27 5.05 -2.35 2.46
CA VAL A 27 5.34 -1.47 1.34
C VAL A 27 6.45 -0.52 1.74
N PHE A 28 7.45 -0.36 0.90
CA PHE A 28 8.59 0.53 1.13
C PHE A 28 8.73 1.53 -0.02
N LEU A 29 8.92 2.80 0.32
CA LEU A 29 9.17 3.87 -0.66
C LEU A 29 10.05 4.95 -0.02
N ASN A 30 11.17 5.29 -0.65
CA ASN A 30 12.07 6.39 -0.23
C ASN A 30 12.44 6.36 1.28
N GLY A 31 12.76 5.17 1.81
CA GLY A 31 13.10 4.97 3.23
C GLY A 31 11.89 4.97 4.18
N ARG A 32 10.67 5.15 3.67
CA ARG A 32 9.41 5.07 4.43
C ARG A 32 8.75 3.72 4.24
N GLN A 33 7.89 3.35 5.19
CA GLN A 33 7.16 2.09 5.14
C GLN A 33 5.69 2.20 5.59
N SER A 34 4.86 1.33 5.02
CA SER A 34 3.46 1.13 5.40
C SER A 34 3.04 -0.34 5.22
N VAL A 35 1.81 -0.67 5.58
CA VAL A 35 1.21 -2.01 5.40
C VAL A 35 0.01 -1.90 4.48
N LEU A 36 -0.05 -2.77 3.47
CA LEU A 36 -1.15 -2.89 2.52
C LEU A 36 -1.91 -4.20 2.78
N PRO A 37 -3.20 -4.14 3.18
CA PRO A 37 -4.06 -5.32 3.17
C PRO A 37 -4.33 -5.77 1.72
N MET A 38 -4.36 -7.09 1.48
CA MET A 38 -4.72 -7.66 0.16
C MET A 38 -5.94 -8.57 0.19
N HIS A 39 -6.65 -8.67 1.31
CA HIS A 39 -7.90 -9.44 1.40
C HIS A 39 -9.14 -8.60 1.06
N ASP A 40 -8.99 -7.28 0.94
CA ASP A 40 -10.09 -6.37 0.69
C ASP A 40 -10.42 -6.28 -0.80
N THR A 41 -11.69 -6.54 -1.11
CA THR A 41 -12.30 -6.26 -2.42
C THR A 41 -12.39 -4.76 -2.69
N GLU A 42 -12.53 -3.95 -1.64
CA GLU A 42 -12.51 -2.49 -1.71
C GLU A 42 -11.77 -1.89 -0.50
N LEU A 43 -10.79 -1.03 -0.77
CA LEU A 43 -10.09 -0.28 0.26
C LEU A 43 -10.87 0.97 0.65
N LYS A 44 -11.07 1.17 1.95
CA LYS A 44 -11.62 2.42 2.48
C LYS A 44 -10.71 3.60 2.13
N MET A 45 -11.32 4.75 1.83
CA MET A 45 -10.59 5.98 1.46
C MET A 45 -9.54 6.37 2.52
N ASP A 46 -9.92 6.34 3.80
CA ASP A 46 -9.01 6.63 4.91
C ASP A 46 -7.77 5.72 4.94
N THR A 47 -7.93 4.44 4.54
CA THR A 47 -6.81 3.48 4.48
C THR A 47 -5.84 3.85 3.38
N VAL A 48 -6.36 4.22 2.21
CA VAL A 48 -5.54 4.66 1.07
C VAL A 48 -4.79 5.93 1.44
N GLU A 49 -5.48 6.93 1.99
CA GLU A 49 -4.88 8.20 2.40
C GLU A 49 -3.83 8.02 3.49
N TYR A 50 -4.11 7.17 4.48
CA TYR A 50 -3.15 6.81 5.50
C TYR A 50 -1.88 6.21 4.90
N ILE A 51 -2.01 5.24 3.98
CA ILE A 51 -0.86 4.59 3.34
C ILE A 51 -0.06 5.61 2.50
N LYS A 52 -0.74 6.45 1.71
CA LYS A 52 -0.08 7.51 0.93
C LYS A 52 0.72 8.47 1.83
N LYS A 53 0.10 8.98 2.89
CA LYS A 53 0.74 9.86 3.88
C LYS A 53 1.96 9.21 4.53
N ARG A 54 1.86 7.94 4.93
CA ARG A 54 2.97 7.18 5.51
C ARG A 54 4.12 7.01 4.52
N LEU A 55 3.83 6.83 3.24
CA LEU A 55 4.82 6.69 2.18
C LEU A 55 5.32 8.04 1.62
N GLY A 56 4.79 9.17 2.10
CA GLY A 56 5.19 10.51 1.62
C GLY A 56 4.65 10.87 0.24
N LEU A 57 3.57 10.21 -0.17
CA LEU A 57 2.81 10.52 -1.36
C LEU A 57 1.69 11.47 -0.89
N ASN A 58 1.81 12.77 -1.19
CA ASN A 58 0.79 13.76 -0.86
C ASN A 58 -0.42 13.62 -1.78
#